data_AF-A0A923X8V9-F1
#
_entry.id   AF-A0A923X8V9-F1
#
_cell.length_a   1.000
_cell.length_b   1.000
_cell.length_c   1.000
_cell.angle_alpha   90.00
_cell.angle_beta   90.00
_cell.angle_gamma   90.00
#
_symmetry.space_group_name_H-M   'P 1'
#
loop_
_entity.id
_entity.type
_entity.pdbx_description
1 polymer ?
#
loop_
_entity_poly.entity_id
_entity_poly.type
_entity_poly.pdbx_seq_one_letter_code
_entity_poly.pdbx_strand_id
1 'polypeptide(L)'
;MKLLAALFIFGSSAHADVPYASLESLRQLTVVVRVASDLPRSKQVKACQVKSLDFAQLGSQLSLQTESAKADWQQISLKKNDLNEIRKKLKNCTGRGSCSVYSEFLSSAKSDPTTAKEIAGLKLSIDTRLRTLDADSYLQAWAEMKNPCSVLKSAL
;
A
#
# COMPACT_ATOMS: atom_id res chain seq x y z
N MET A 1 -50.60 0.09 -21.78
CA MET A 1 -49.13 0.08 -21.99
C MET A 1 -48.53 -0.45 -20.70
N LYS A 2 -48.06 -1.71 -20.59
CA LYS A 2 -46.73 -2.23 -21.01
C LYS A 2 -45.62 -1.22 -20.62
N LEU A 3 -44.65 -1.49 -19.76
CA LEU A 3 -44.00 -2.73 -19.33
C LEU A 3 -43.24 -2.47 -18.00
N LEU A 4 -43.20 -3.47 -17.10
CA LEU A 4 -42.16 -3.59 -16.07
C LEU A 4 -40.78 -3.78 -16.71
N ALA A 5 -39.76 -3.14 -16.15
CA ALA A 5 -38.36 -3.55 -16.26
C ALA A 5 -37.64 -3.06 -14.99
N ALA A 6 -37.63 -3.85 -13.90
CA ALA A 6 -36.55 -4.79 -13.63
C ALA A 6 -35.17 -4.16 -13.83
N LEU A 7 -34.80 -3.21 -12.96
CA LEU A 7 -33.40 -2.84 -12.78
C LEU A 7 -32.70 -4.01 -12.09
N PHE A 8 -31.96 -4.72 -12.93
CA PHE A 8 -31.15 -5.87 -12.63
C PHE A 8 -30.33 -5.71 -11.35
N ILE A 9 -30.64 -6.55 -10.38
CA ILE A 9 -29.67 -7.05 -9.40
C ILE A 9 -28.73 -7.98 -10.20
N PHE A 10 -27.74 -7.41 -10.89
CA PHE A 10 -26.58 -8.20 -11.27
C PHE A 10 -25.58 -8.12 -10.11
N GLY A 11 -25.82 -8.99 -9.14
CA GLY A 11 -24.77 -9.49 -8.27
C GLY A 11 -23.71 -10.15 -9.14
N SER A 12 -22.71 -9.37 -9.51
CA SER A 12 -21.43 -9.88 -9.95
C SER A 12 -20.46 -9.57 -8.82
N SER A 13 -20.42 -10.41 -7.80
CA SER A 13 -19.22 -10.57 -7.00
C SER A 13 -18.17 -11.25 -7.89
N ALA A 14 -17.72 -10.52 -8.91
CA ALA A 14 -16.44 -10.77 -9.52
C ALA A 14 -15.45 -10.59 -8.38
N HIS A 15 -14.93 -11.71 -7.87
CA HIS A 15 -13.89 -11.69 -6.88
C HIS A 15 -12.72 -10.93 -7.48
N ALA A 16 -12.54 -9.68 -7.06
CA ALA A 16 -11.41 -8.88 -7.50
C ALA A 16 -10.14 -9.53 -6.94
N ASP A 17 -9.19 -9.83 -7.83
CA ASP A 17 -7.87 -10.30 -7.46
C ASP A 17 -7.17 -9.27 -6.56
N VAL A 18 -6.18 -9.73 -5.80
CA VAL A 18 -5.34 -8.84 -4.99
C VAL A 18 -4.68 -7.78 -5.89
N PRO A 19 -4.82 -6.48 -5.60
CA PRO A 19 -4.42 -5.40 -6.50
C PRO A 19 -2.93 -5.09 -6.31
N TYR A 20 -2.06 -6.06 -6.64
CA TYR A 20 -0.62 -5.97 -6.38
C TYR A 20 0.05 -4.72 -7.00
N ALA A 21 -0.41 -4.26 -8.16
CA ALA A 21 0.09 -3.04 -8.78
C ALA A 21 -0.25 -1.79 -7.95
N SER A 22 -1.46 -1.73 -7.39
CA SER A 22 -1.89 -0.63 -6.51
C SER A 22 -1.13 -0.67 -5.18
N LEU A 23 -1.02 -1.86 -4.58
CA LEU A 23 -0.24 -2.07 -3.34
C LEU A 23 1.23 -1.65 -3.52
N GLU A 24 1.86 -2.02 -4.64
CA GLU A 24 3.23 -1.63 -4.92
C GLU A 24 3.37 -0.13 -5.18
N SER A 25 2.42 0.48 -5.89
CA SER A 25 2.41 1.93 -6.13
C SER A 25 2.30 2.71 -4.83
N LEU A 26 1.38 2.32 -3.94
CA LEU A 26 1.22 2.96 -2.64
C LEU A 26 2.44 2.70 -1.74
N ARG A 27 3.02 1.50 -1.78
CA ARG A 27 4.27 1.18 -1.09
C ARG A 27 5.40 2.13 -1.50
N GLN A 28 5.58 2.30 -2.81
CA GLN A 28 6.60 3.19 -3.37
C GLN A 28 6.35 4.65 -2.99
N LEU A 29 5.10 5.11 -3.04
CA LEU A 29 4.71 6.44 -2.57
C LEU A 29 5.07 6.64 -1.09
N THR A 30 4.74 5.67 -0.22
CA THR A 30 5.08 5.74 1.20
C THR A 30 6.58 5.82 1.42
N VAL A 31 7.38 5.04 0.69
CA VAL A 31 8.85 5.10 0.78
C VAL A 31 9.34 6.49 0.44
N VAL A 32 8.92 7.06 -0.70
CA VAL A 32 9.47 8.36 -1.11
C VAL A 32 9.02 9.50 -0.22
N VAL A 33 7.78 9.48 0.25
CA VAL A 33 7.25 10.47 1.20
C VAL A 33 7.99 10.37 2.53
N ARG A 34 8.24 9.16 3.05
CA ARG A 34 8.97 8.97 4.30
C ARG A 34 10.43 9.40 4.20
N VAL A 35 11.13 9.04 3.12
CA VAL A 35 12.51 9.51 2.91
C VAL A 35 12.55 11.04 2.77
N ALA A 36 11.61 11.64 2.03
CA ALA A 36 11.57 13.09 1.86
C ALA A 36 11.26 13.83 3.17
N SER A 37 10.32 13.33 3.98
CA SER A 37 9.89 13.96 5.24
C SER A 37 10.86 13.71 6.39
N ASP A 38 11.34 12.47 6.56
CA ASP A 38 12.18 12.09 7.68
C ASP A 38 13.66 12.45 7.43
N LEU A 39 14.09 12.46 6.15
CA LEU A 39 15.48 12.71 5.73
C LEU A 39 15.59 13.71 4.55
N PRO A 40 15.04 14.94 4.68
CA PRO A 40 14.94 15.91 3.57
C PRO A 40 16.28 16.37 3.00
N ARG A 41 17.37 16.25 3.78
CA ARG A 41 18.73 16.66 3.38
C ARG A 41 19.59 15.52 2.84
N SER A 42 19.02 14.31 2.71
CA SER A 42 19.73 13.14 2.19
C SER A 42 20.20 13.34 0.74
N LYS A 43 21.23 12.61 0.32
CA LYS A 43 21.76 12.69 -1.05
C LYS A 43 20.70 12.28 -2.07
N GLN A 44 19.85 11.31 -1.72
CA GLN A 44 18.76 10.76 -2.52
C GLN A 44 17.72 11.84 -2.85
N VAL A 45 17.23 12.55 -1.83
CA VAL A 45 16.23 13.62 -2.02
C VAL A 45 16.81 14.78 -2.82
N LYS A 46 18.05 15.19 -2.52
CA LYS A 46 18.75 16.24 -3.30
C LYS A 46 18.95 15.85 -4.76
N ALA A 47 19.26 14.59 -5.04
CA ALA A 47 19.45 14.10 -6.41
C ALA A 47 18.18 14.22 -7.27
N CYS A 48 17.00 14.27 -6.65
CA CYS A 48 15.74 14.46 -7.37
C CYS A 48 15.50 15.90 -7.85
N GLN A 49 16.31 16.87 -7.41
CA GLN A 49 16.24 18.27 -7.83
C GLN A 49 14.83 18.88 -7.71
N VAL A 50 14.13 18.54 -6.63
CA VAL A 50 12.82 19.14 -6.30
C VAL A 50 13.05 20.56 -5.78
N LYS A 51 12.32 21.54 -6.32
CA LYS A 51 12.50 22.97 -6.01
C LYS A 51 12.16 23.29 -4.55
N SER A 52 11.10 22.68 -4.05
CA SER A 52 10.63 22.81 -2.67
C SER A 52 9.95 21.51 -2.26
N LEU A 53 10.14 21.11 -1.00
CA LEU A 53 9.38 20.03 -0.38
C LEU A 53 8.28 20.67 0.46
N ASP A 54 7.03 20.46 0.09
CA ASP A 54 5.89 20.74 0.95
C ASP A 54 5.52 19.45 1.68
N PHE A 55 5.92 19.34 2.94
CA PHE A 55 5.66 18.15 3.75
C PHE A 55 4.17 17.95 4.06
N ALA A 56 3.41 19.04 4.15
CA ALA A 56 1.97 18.96 4.37
C ALA A 56 1.27 18.40 3.12
N GLN A 57 1.70 18.83 1.93
CA GLN A 57 1.22 18.30 0.66
C GLN A 57 1.59 16.82 0.49
N LEU A 58 2.85 16.45 0.73
CA LEU A 58 3.31 15.05 0.66
C LEU A 58 2.51 14.13 1.59
N GLY A 59 2.29 14.57 2.84
CA GLY A 59 1.48 13.84 3.82
C GLY A 59 0.02 13.72 3.39
N SER A 60 -0.57 14.81 2.88
CA SER A 60 -1.96 14.84 2.41
C SER A 60 -2.17 13.93 1.20
N GLN A 61 -1.23 13.93 0.24
CA GLN A 61 -1.29 13.08 -0.93
C GLN A 61 -1.17 11.60 -0.57
N LEU A 62 -0.24 11.25 0.33
CA LEU A 62 -0.13 9.87 0.84
C LEU A 62 -1.42 9.43 1.54
N SER A 63 -1.99 10.29 2.39
CA SER A 63 -3.26 10.01 3.07
C SER A 63 -4.41 9.79 2.09
N LEU A 64 -4.58 10.69 1.12
CA LEU A 64 -5.62 10.59 0.09
C LEU A 64 -5.53 9.29 -0.72
N GLN A 65 -4.33 8.94 -1.18
CA GLN A 65 -4.09 7.71 -1.96
C GLN A 65 -4.35 6.46 -1.10
N THR A 66 -4.00 6.51 0.18
CA THR A 66 -4.25 5.42 1.13
C THR A 66 -5.75 5.22 1.35
N GLU A 67 -6.50 6.29 1.62
CA GLU A 67 -7.94 6.21 1.85
C GLU A 67 -8.72 5.79 0.58
N SER A 68 -8.31 6.29 -0.59
CA SER A 68 -8.87 5.85 -1.87
C SER A 68 -8.64 4.36 -2.09
N ALA A 69 -7.42 3.87 -1.83
CA ALA A 69 -7.10 2.45 -1.99
C ALA A 69 -7.89 1.56 -1.01
N LYS A 70 -8.07 2.00 0.25
CA LYS A 70 -8.88 1.26 1.24
C LYS A 70 -10.32 1.06 0.81
N ALA A 71 -10.93 2.08 0.20
CA ALA A 71 -12.30 1.99 -0.31
C ALA A 71 -12.45 0.86 -1.35
N ASP A 72 -11.45 0.73 -2.24
CA ASP A 72 -11.39 -0.35 -3.23
C ASP A 72 -11.13 -1.70 -2.56
N TRP A 73 -10.23 -1.75 -1.57
CA TRP A 73 -9.86 -2.99 -0.88
C TRP A 73 -11.01 -3.62 -0.11
N GLN A 74 -11.94 -2.83 0.40
CA GLN A 74 -13.14 -3.33 1.08
C GLN A 74 -14.07 -4.15 0.17
N GLN A 75 -13.91 -4.04 -1.14
CA GLN A 75 -14.66 -4.85 -2.11
C GLN A 75 -14.00 -6.21 -2.40
N ILE A 76 -12.76 -6.40 -1.95
CA ILE A 76 -11.99 -7.63 -2.18
C ILE A 76 -12.30 -8.68 -1.13
N SER A 77 -12.44 -9.93 -1.56
CA SER A 77 -12.58 -11.09 -0.68
C SER A 77 -11.35 -11.99 -0.83
N LEU A 78 -10.53 -12.04 0.22
CA LEU A 78 -9.30 -12.82 0.26
C LEU A 78 -9.59 -14.31 0.42
N LYS A 79 -8.80 -15.12 -0.29
CA LYS A 79 -8.72 -16.57 -0.18
C LYS A 79 -7.36 -16.98 0.34
N LYS A 80 -7.23 -18.23 0.77
CA LYS A 80 -5.96 -18.79 1.27
C LYS A 80 -4.79 -18.66 0.29
N ASN A 81 -5.02 -18.83 -1.01
CA ASN A 81 -3.97 -18.68 -2.02
C ASN A 81 -3.44 -17.25 -2.11
N ASP A 82 -4.29 -16.24 -1.91
CA ASP A 82 -3.88 -14.84 -1.88
C ASP A 82 -2.91 -14.58 -0.74
N LEU A 83 -3.16 -15.18 0.42
CA LEU A 83 -2.27 -15.05 1.59
C LEU A 83 -0.88 -15.64 1.31
N ASN A 84 -0.76 -16.69 0.50
CA ASN A 84 0.54 -17.26 0.13
C ASN A 84 1.35 -16.30 -0.75
N GLU A 85 0.71 -15.64 -1.69
CA GLU A 85 1.36 -14.65 -2.54
C GLU A 85 1.73 -13.39 -1.75
N ILE A 86 0.85 -12.91 -0.87
CA ILE A 86 1.16 -11.80 0.06
C ILE A 86 2.37 -12.15 0.94
N ARG A 87 2.44 -13.38 1.49
CA ARG A 87 3.61 -13.84 2.26
C ARG A 87 4.91 -13.77 1.46
N LYS A 88 4.89 -14.10 0.16
CA LYS A 88 6.07 -13.97 -0.72
C LYS A 88 6.46 -12.50 -0.89
N LYS A 89 5.49 -11.61 -1.11
CA LYS A 89 5.72 -10.16 -1.27
C LYS A 89 6.28 -9.51 0.00
N LEU A 90 5.81 -9.94 1.18
CA LEU A 90 6.30 -9.46 2.47
C LEU A 90 7.77 -9.78 2.74
N LYS A 91 8.36 -10.79 2.09
CA LYS A 91 9.80 -11.07 2.21
C LYS A 91 10.66 -9.94 1.65
N ASN A 92 10.17 -9.24 0.63
CA ASN A 92 10.86 -8.15 -0.05
C ASN A 92 10.47 -6.78 0.49
N CYS A 93 9.77 -6.76 1.63
CA CYS A 93 9.32 -5.51 2.21
C CYS A 93 10.38 -4.93 3.14
N THR A 94 11.00 -3.85 2.68
CA THR A 94 12.03 -3.06 3.38
C THR A 94 11.43 -1.69 3.72
N GLY A 95 11.49 -1.26 4.99
CA GLY A 95 10.93 0.03 5.46
C GLY A 95 9.51 -0.04 6.07
N ARG A 96 9.33 0.58 7.25
CA ARG A 96 8.14 0.44 8.11
C ARG A 96 6.82 0.74 7.38
N GLY A 97 6.73 1.92 6.77
CA GLY A 97 5.54 2.39 6.06
C GLY A 97 5.32 1.68 4.73
N SER A 98 6.37 1.10 4.15
CA SER A 98 6.23 0.28 2.94
C SER A 98 5.53 -1.05 3.28
N CYS A 99 5.82 -1.61 4.47
CA CYS A 99 5.19 -2.84 4.93
C CYS A 99 3.82 -2.64 5.55
N SER A 100 3.52 -1.45 6.06
CA SER A 100 2.19 -1.14 6.60
C SER A 100 1.11 -1.17 5.53
N VAL A 101 1.43 -0.89 4.25
CA VAL A 101 0.46 -0.98 3.14
C VAL A 101 -0.20 -2.36 3.06
N TYR A 102 0.58 -3.44 3.23
CA TYR A 102 0.04 -4.80 3.25
C TYR A 102 -0.81 -5.06 4.51
N SER A 103 -0.44 -4.50 5.66
CA SER A 103 -1.24 -4.62 6.90
C SER A 103 -2.57 -3.90 6.76
N GLU A 104 -2.58 -2.71 6.15
CA GLU A 104 -3.79 -1.94 5.87
C GLU A 104 -4.69 -2.69 4.87
N PHE A 105 -4.13 -3.21 3.79
CA PHE A 105 -4.85 -4.05 2.83
C PHE A 105 -5.53 -5.25 3.49
N LEU A 106 -4.77 -6.01 4.28
CA LEU A 106 -5.26 -7.17 5.03
C LEU A 106 -6.34 -6.79 6.06
N SER A 107 -6.37 -5.54 6.53
CA SER A 107 -7.36 -5.03 7.47
C SER A 107 -8.64 -4.55 6.78
N SER A 108 -8.54 -4.12 5.53
CA SER A 108 -9.67 -3.60 4.74
C SER A 108 -10.40 -4.70 3.98
N ALA A 109 -9.69 -5.71 3.48
CA ALA A 109 -10.28 -6.77 2.68
C ALA A 109 -11.16 -7.72 3.51
N LYS A 110 -12.22 -8.24 2.89
CA LYS A 110 -13.11 -9.25 3.48
C LYS A 110 -12.46 -10.63 3.45
N SER A 111 -12.82 -11.49 4.40
CA SER A 111 -12.33 -12.87 4.44
C SER A 111 -13.32 -13.79 5.15
N ASP A 112 -13.34 -15.08 4.79
CA ASP A 112 -14.03 -16.09 5.59
C ASP A 112 -13.33 -16.30 6.96
N PRO A 113 -13.98 -16.92 7.96
CA PRO A 113 -13.41 -17.09 9.31
C PRO A 113 -12.08 -17.86 9.35
N THR A 114 -11.87 -18.82 8.45
CA THR A 114 -10.62 -19.60 8.39
C THR A 114 -9.49 -18.71 7.88
N THR A 115 -9.75 -17.98 6.79
CA THR A 115 -8.80 -17.01 6.22
C THR A 115 -8.52 -15.87 7.19
N ALA A 116 -9.51 -15.40 7.96
CA ALA A 116 -9.35 -14.34 8.95
C ALA A 116 -8.31 -14.67 10.04
N LYS A 117 -8.27 -15.94 10.49
CA LYS A 117 -7.25 -16.41 11.46
C LYS A 117 -5.85 -16.37 10.87
N GLU A 118 -5.70 -16.76 9.60
CA GLU A 118 -4.42 -16.68 8.90
C GLU A 118 -3.99 -15.21 8.68
N ILE A 119 -4.93 -14.32 8.37
CA ILE A 119 -4.69 -12.87 8.25
C ILE A 119 -4.18 -12.31 9.58
N ALA A 120 -4.81 -12.66 10.72
CA ALA A 120 -4.37 -12.20 12.03
C ALA A 120 -2.91 -12.60 12.33
N GLY A 121 -2.54 -13.85 12.02
CA GLY A 121 -1.15 -14.31 12.16
C GLY A 121 -0.18 -13.57 11.23
N LEU A 122 -0.61 -13.26 10.01
CA LEU A 122 0.20 -12.51 9.05
C LEU A 122 0.42 -11.06 9.51
N LYS A 123 -0.64 -10.40 9.99
CA LYS A 123 -0.58 -9.05 10.56
C LYS A 123 0.36 -8.97 11.75
N LEU A 124 0.31 -9.95 12.65
CA LEU A 124 1.25 -10.01 13.77
C LEU A 124 2.71 -10.10 13.28
N SER A 125 2.98 -10.92 12.26
CA SER A 125 4.32 -11.02 11.67
C SER A 125 4.77 -9.69 11.04
N ILE A 126 3.86 -8.98 10.37
CA ILE A 126 4.13 -7.64 9.86
C ILE A 126 4.45 -6.70 11.02
N ASP A 127 3.60 -6.63 12.05
CA ASP A 127 3.78 -5.74 13.21
C ASP A 127 5.11 -5.98 13.93
N THR A 128 5.52 -7.24 14.09
CA THR A 128 6.84 -7.56 14.64
C THR A 128 7.97 -7.00 13.78
N ARG A 129 7.90 -7.17 12.45
CA ARG A 129 8.89 -6.59 11.52
C ARG A 129 8.87 -5.06 11.55
N LEU A 130 7.68 -4.45 11.61
CA LEU A 130 7.54 -3.00 11.69
C LEU A 130 8.28 -2.40 12.88
N ARG A 131 8.46 -3.13 13.99
CA ARG A 131 9.18 -2.62 15.17
C ARG A 131 10.69 -2.49 14.95
N THR A 132 11.26 -3.24 14.02
CA THR A 132 12.71 -3.25 13.77
C THR A 132 13.11 -2.36 12.59
N LEU A 133 12.15 -1.76 11.90
CA LEU A 133 12.41 -0.91 10.72
C LEU A 133 12.45 0.56 11.11
N ASP A 134 13.52 1.23 10.68
CA ASP A 134 13.89 2.61 10.98
C ASP A 134 14.00 3.48 9.72
N ALA A 135 14.55 4.69 9.85
CA ALA A 135 14.75 5.61 8.73
C ALA A 135 15.68 5.03 7.64
N ASP A 136 16.75 4.33 8.04
CA ASP A 136 17.70 3.70 7.12
C ASP A 136 17.04 2.58 6.31
N SER A 137 16.06 1.90 6.89
CA SER A 137 15.25 0.90 6.20
C SER A 137 14.47 1.49 5.01
N TYR A 138 14.05 2.75 5.07
CA TYR A 138 13.43 3.43 3.92
C TYR A 138 14.45 3.86 2.88
N LEU A 139 15.68 4.23 3.26
CA LEU A 139 16.75 4.52 2.30
C LEU A 139 17.15 3.26 1.51
N GLN A 140 17.19 2.10 2.16
CA GLN A 140 17.39 0.81 1.49
C GLN A 140 16.25 0.54 0.50
N ALA A 141 15.00 0.68 0.94
CA ALA A 141 13.83 0.51 0.07
C ALA A 141 13.84 1.47 -1.13
N TRP A 142 14.26 2.72 -0.92
CA TRP A 142 14.42 3.72 -1.98
C TRP A 142 15.45 3.27 -3.02
N ALA A 143 16.57 2.69 -2.60
CA ALA A 143 17.64 2.25 -3.50
C ALA A 143 17.20 1.10 -4.43
N GLU A 144 16.22 0.30 -4.01
CA GLU A 144 15.66 -0.81 -4.79
C GLU A 144 14.60 -0.34 -5.81
N MET A 145 14.17 0.92 -5.75
CA MET A 145 13.17 1.48 -6.66
C MET A 145 13.79 1.85 -8.01
N LYS A 146 13.09 1.51 -9.11
CA LYS A 146 13.54 1.88 -10.46
C LYS A 146 13.54 3.39 -10.70
N ASN A 147 12.50 4.12 -10.25
CA ASN A 147 12.28 5.53 -10.59
C ASN A 147 11.82 6.39 -9.39
N PRO A 148 12.54 6.41 -8.25
CA PRO A 148 12.04 7.04 -7.03
C PRO A 148 11.85 8.56 -7.16
N CYS A 149 12.67 9.26 -7.95
CA CYS A 149 12.49 10.69 -8.18
C CYS A 149 11.23 11.02 -9.00
N SER A 150 10.77 10.12 -9.87
CA SER A 150 9.50 10.32 -10.58
C SER A 150 8.33 10.23 -9.60
N VAL A 151 8.36 9.23 -8.71
CA VAL A 151 7.31 9.04 -7.69
C VAL A 151 7.28 10.23 -6.73
N LEU A 152 8.45 10.71 -6.27
CA LEU A 152 8.52 11.88 -5.40
C LEU A 152 7.94 13.14 -6.07
N LYS A 153 8.27 13.37 -7.35
CA LYS A 153 7.75 14.53 -8.10
C LYS A 153 6.25 14.47 -8.32
N SER A 154 5.67 13.28 -8.50
CA SER A 154 4.23 13.08 -8.62
C SER A 154 3.47 13.24 -7.30
N ALA A 155 4.18 13.28 -6.17
CA ALA A 155 3.60 13.48 -4.85
C ALA A 155 3.61 14.96 -4.41
N LEU A 156 4.33 15.81 -5.16
CA LEU A 156 4.40 17.28 -5.04
C LEU A 156 3.52 17.95 -6.10
#